data_AF-A0A1B6JGE8-F1
#
_entry.id   AF-A0A1B6JGE8-F1
#
_cell.length_a   1.000
_cell.length_b   1.000
_cell.length_c   1.000
_cell.angle_alpha   90.00
_cell.angle_beta   90.00
_cell.angle_gamma   90.00
#
_symmetry.space_group_name_H-M   'P 1'
#
loop_
_entity.id
_entity.type
_entity.pdbx_description
1 polymer ?
#
loop_
_entity_poly.entity_id
_entity_poly.type
_entity_poly.pdbx_seq_one_letter_code
_entity_poly.pdbx_strand_id
1 'polypeptide(L)'
;THSKALAALRQTPAKVKMVVLRDEGVVSGKEEELMDIMEVELTKKPGKGLGLSIVGRKNGPGIFISDVVQGGTAGTDGRLMKGDQILAVNGQDLKNSTQEEAAAVLKTAAGKVTMKLGRLKASESGGMEPAEAEGWRTVVLERGPDGLGFSIVGGHQSPYGDLPIYVKTVFAAGVAAGGGLRHGDQILAVDGLSMQGLTHQQAVAVLKRAQGTVTLTIQS
;
A
#
# COMPACT_ATOMS: atom_id res chain seq x y z
N THR A 1 -10.20 -21.40 -24.39
CA THR A 1 -9.76 -20.16 -25.08
C THR A 1 -10.89 -19.14 -25.01
N HIS A 2 -10.57 -17.86 -24.90
CA HIS A 2 -11.55 -16.78 -24.73
C HIS A 2 -12.66 -16.82 -25.81
N SER A 3 -12.29 -17.13 -27.05
CA SER A 3 -13.18 -17.22 -28.21
C SER A 3 -14.19 -18.37 -28.12
N LYS A 4 -13.83 -19.53 -27.53
CA LYS A 4 -14.77 -20.66 -27.35
C LYS A 4 -15.78 -20.41 -26.23
N ALA A 5 -15.37 -19.71 -25.16
CA ALA A 5 -16.24 -19.37 -24.04
C ALA A 5 -17.34 -18.38 -24.46
N LEU A 6 -16.98 -17.38 -25.26
CA LEU A 6 -17.93 -16.38 -25.78
C LEU A 6 -18.96 -16.99 -26.73
N ALA A 7 -18.53 -17.93 -27.58
CA ALA A 7 -19.42 -18.66 -28.49
C ALA A 7 -20.43 -19.53 -27.72
N ALA A 8 -19.99 -20.19 -26.64
CA ALA A 8 -20.87 -21.00 -25.80
C ALA A 8 -21.93 -20.15 -25.08
N LEU A 9 -21.56 -18.97 -24.57
CA LEU A 9 -22.49 -18.05 -23.90
C LEU A 9 -23.55 -17.45 -24.84
N ARG A 10 -23.22 -17.30 -26.13
CA ARG A 10 -24.18 -16.82 -27.14
C ARG A 10 -25.22 -17.88 -27.53
N GLN A 11 -24.96 -19.15 -27.26
CA GLN A 11 -25.86 -20.28 -27.61
C GLN A 11 -26.68 -20.79 -26.41
N THR A 12 -26.50 -20.23 -25.22
CA THR A 12 -27.24 -20.67 -24.04
C THR A 12 -28.60 -19.98 -23.88
N PRO A 13 -29.64 -20.69 -23.41
CA PRO A 13 -30.93 -20.10 -23.09
C PRO A 13 -30.82 -19.09 -21.94
N ALA A 14 -31.85 -18.25 -21.76
CA ALA A 14 -31.87 -17.13 -20.81
C ALA A 14 -31.60 -17.49 -19.33
N LYS A 15 -31.64 -18.78 -18.96
CA LYS A 15 -31.28 -19.28 -17.63
C LYS A 15 -30.21 -20.36 -17.76
N VAL A 16 -29.04 -20.09 -17.18
CA VAL A 16 -27.90 -21.01 -17.17
C VAL A 16 -27.52 -21.33 -15.73
N LYS A 17 -27.33 -22.62 -15.42
CA LYS A 17 -26.80 -23.06 -14.14
C LYS A 17 -25.29 -23.17 -14.25
N MET A 18 -24.57 -22.15 -13.76
CA MET A 18 -23.11 -22.19 -13.69
C MET A 18 -22.64 -22.85 -12.38
N VAL A 19 -21.73 -23.81 -12.50
CA VAL A 19 -20.96 -24.35 -11.38
C VAL A 19 -19.61 -23.65 -11.40
N VAL A 20 -19.41 -22.71 -10.49
CA VAL A 20 -18.12 -22.04 -10.32
C VAL A 20 -17.26 -22.95 -9.43
N LEU A 21 -16.36 -23.71 -10.06
CA LEU A 21 -15.27 -24.37 -9.36
C LEU A 21 -14.28 -23.30 -8.93
N ARG A 22 -14.34 -22.93 -7.64
CA ARG A 22 -13.27 -22.16 -7.00
C ARG A 22 -12.26 -23.16 -6.48
N ASP A 23 -11.08 -23.13 -7.06
CA ASP A 23 -9.95 -23.86 -6.52
C ASP A 23 -9.44 -23.08 -5.30
N GLU A 24 -9.87 -23.49 -4.10
CA GLU A 24 -9.46 -22.84 -2.84
C GLU A 24 -7.99 -23.11 -2.47
N GLY A 25 -7.24 -23.87 -3.28
CA GLY A 25 -5.85 -24.26 -3.01
C GLY A 25 -4.75 -23.41 -3.68
N VAL A 26 -5.07 -22.52 -4.64
CA VAL A 26 -4.04 -21.89 -5.50
C VAL A 26 -3.71 -20.44 -5.13
N VAL A 27 -4.39 -19.84 -4.16
CA VAL A 27 -4.13 -18.45 -3.75
C VAL A 27 -2.94 -18.32 -2.81
N SER A 28 -2.66 -19.29 -1.92
CA SER A 28 -1.59 -19.12 -0.92
C SER A 28 -0.17 -19.36 -1.44
N GLY A 29 0.02 -20.24 -2.43
CA GLY A 29 1.35 -20.61 -2.93
C GLY A 29 2.04 -19.51 -3.76
N LYS A 30 1.28 -18.70 -4.50
CA LYS A 30 1.83 -17.63 -5.34
C LYS A 30 2.28 -16.41 -4.56
N GLU A 31 1.68 -16.15 -3.39
CA GLU A 31 2.04 -15.00 -2.56
C GLU A 31 3.36 -15.25 -1.79
N GLU A 32 3.63 -16.47 -1.32
CA GLU A 32 4.90 -16.78 -0.64
C GLU A 32 6.12 -16.73 -1.57
N GLU A 33 5.97 -17.08 -2.86
CA GLU A 33 7.07 -16.97 -3.84
C GLU A 33 7.50 -15.51 -4.10
N LEU A 34 6.55 -14.59 -3.97
CA LEU A 34 6.74 -13.14 -4.13
C LEU A 34 7.21 -12.45 -2.85
N MET A 35 7.31 -13.18 -1.73
CA MET A 35 7.80 -12.62 -0.46
C MET A 35 9.23 -13.06 -0.18
N ASP A 36 10.01 -12.14 0.39
CA ASP A 36 11.19 -12.46 1.16
C ASP A 36 10.74 -12.87 2.56
N ILE A 37 10.96 -14.14 2.86
CA ILE A 37 10.60 -14.74 4.14
C ILE A 37 11.77 -14.59 5.10
N MET A 38 11.51 -14.08 6.30
CA MET A 38 12.51 -14.00 7.36
C MET A 38 11.98 -14.56 8.66
N GLU A 39 12.89 -15.10 9.47
CA GLU A 39 12.62 -15.51 10.83
C GLU A 39 13.40 -14.63 11.81
N VAL A 40 12.70 -14.13 12.82
CA VAL A 40 13.25 -13.27 13.85
C VAL A 40 12.93 -13.84 15.22
N GLU A 41 13.79 -13.56 16.18
CA GLU A 41 13.62 -13.98 17.55
C GLU A 41 13.71 -12.76 18.45
N LEU A 42 12.63 -12.48 19.17
CA LEU A 42 12.52 -11.33 20.06
C LEU A 42 12.36 -11.81 21.50
N THR A 43 13.00 -11.13 22.45
CA THR A 43 12.79 -11.39 23.88
C THR A 43 11.77 -10.40 24.44
N LYS A 44 10.56 -10.88 24.71
CA LYS A 44 9.50 -10.09 25.35
C LYS A 44 9.82 -9.90 26.83
N LYS A 45 10.01 -8.64 27.23
CA LYS A 45 10.27 -8.28 28.62
C LYS A 45 8.98 -8.38 29.45
N PRO A 46 9.02 -8.86 30.71
CA PRO A 46 7.85 -8.91 31.58
C PRO A 46 7.16 -7.54 31.68
N GLY A 47 5.83 -7.52 31.57
CA GLY A 47 5.03 -6.29 31.62
C GLY A 47 5.17 -5.35 30.42
N LYS A 48 5.99 -5.69 29.42
CA LYS A 48 6.12 -4.92 28.17
C LYS A 48 5.66 -5.73 26.96
N GLY A 49 5.10 -5.05 25.97
CA GLY A 49 4.83 -5.62 24.66
C GLY A 49 6.11 -5.82 23.85
N LEU A 50 5.98 -6.40 22.66
CA LEU A 50 7.09 -6.53 21.71
C LEU A 50 7.49 -5.18 21.08
N GLY A 51 6.70 -4.13 21.27
CA GLY A 51 6.95 -2.81 20.66
C GLY A 51 6.59 -2.78 19.17
N LEU A 52 5.51 -3.45 18.80
CA LEU A 52 4.94 -3.44 17.46
C LEU A 52 3.41 -3.30 17.54
N SER A 53 2.83 -2.68 16.52
CA SER A 53 1.38 -2.61 16.31
C SER A 53 1.01 -3.49 15.12
N ILE A 54 -0.17 -4.11 15.18
CA ILE A 54 -0.68 -4.97 14.12
C ILE A 54 -2.00 -4.45 13.57
N VAL A 55 -2.28 -4.81 12.32
CA VAL A 55 -3.51 -4.49 11.60
C VAL A 55 -3.91 -5.68 10.75
N GLY A 56 -5.21 -6.01 10.73
CA GLY A 56 -5.79 -6.94 9.77
C GLY A 56 -6.14 -6.25 8.44
N ARG A 57 -6.10 -6.99 7.33
CA ARG A 57 -6.63 -6.47 6.05
C ARG A 57 -8.14 -6.26 6.13
N LYS A 58 -8.63 -5.14 5.58
CA LYS A 58 -10.06 -4.80 5.57
C LYS A 58 -10.94 -5.80 4.80
N ASN A 59 -10.40 -6.41 3.75
CA ASN A 59 -11.14 -7.24 2.80
C ASN A 59 -10.47 -8.62 2.56
N GLY A 60 -9.76 -9.16 3.54
CA GLY A 60 -9.15 -10.47 3.38
C GLY A 60 -8.35 -10.94 4.60
N PRO A 61 -7.95 -12.22 4.62
CA PRO A 61 -7.07 -12.77 5.64
C PRO A 61 -5.70 -12.07 5.68
N GLY A 62 -5.05 -12.09 6.85
CA GLY A 62 -3.65 -11.71 7.01
C GLY A 62 -3.42 -10.54 7.95
N ILE A 63 -2.31 -10.63 8.69
CA ILE A 63 -1.93 -9.71 9.75
C ILE A 63 -0.61 -9.04 9.39
N PHE A 64 -0.60 -7.71 9.48
CA PHE A 64 0.53 -6.90 9.06
C PHE A 64 0.99 -6.01 10.22
N ILE A 65 2.28 -5.72 10.24
CA ILE A 65 2.85 -4.74 11.15
C ILE A 65 2.45 -3.34 10.66
N SER A 66 1.69 -2.59 11.46
CA SER A 66 1.34 -1.20 11.17
C SER A 66 2.36 -0.20 11.67
N ASP A 67 3.08 -0.55 12.73
CA ASP A 67 4.06 0.33 13.36
C ASP A 67 5.07 -0.48 14.19
N VAL A 68 6.29 0.04 14.29
CA VAL A 68 7.36 -0.51 15.13
C VAL A 68 7.85 0.61 16.04
N VAL A 69 7.67 0.42 17.34
CA VAL A 69 8.00 1.42 18.35
C VAL A 69 9.52 1.55 18.47
N GLN A 70 10.03 2.76 18.19
CA GLN A 70 11.44 3.10 18.37
C GLN A 70 11.87 2.86 19.83
N GLY A 71 12.97 2.12 20.01
CA GLY A 71 13.46 1.72 21.35
C GLY A 71 12.65 0.60 22.03
N GLY A 72 11.58 0.10 21.40
CA GLY A 72 10.91 -1.14 21.79
C GLY A 72 11.75 -2.39 21.44
N THR A 73 11.32 -3.58 21.88
CA THR A 73 12.06 -4.82 21.57
C THR A 73 12.20 -5.05 20.07
N ALA A 74 11.11 -4.93 19.31
CA ALA A 74 11.10 -5.04 17.85
C ALA A 74 11.90 -3.91 17.17
N GLY A 75 11.75 -2.67 17.64
CA GLY A 75 12.49 -1.52 17.09
C GLY A 75 14.00 -1.58 17.35
N THR A 76 14.42 -2.19 18.47
CA THR A 76 15.85 -2.38 18.80
C THR A 76 16.47 -3.51 17.98
N ASP A 77 15.71 -4.55 17.65
CA ASP A 77 16.14 -5.61 16.72
C ASP A 77 16.32 -5.06 15.30
N GLY A 78 15.44 -4.14 14.87
CA GLY A 78 15.60 -3.35 13.65
C GLY A 78 15.32 -4.08 12.34
N ARG A 79 15.09 -5.41 12.37
CA ARG A 79 14.75 -6.18 11.15
C ARG A 79 13.28 -6.06 10.76
N LEU A 80 12.40 -5.93 11.76
CA LEU A 80 10.95 -5.82 11.56
C LEU A 80 10.60 -4.43 11.04
N MET A 81 9.76 -4.37 10.02
CA MET A 81 9.32 -3.14 9.40
C MET A 81 7.79 -3.10 9.27
N LYS A 82 7.26 -1.87 9.21
CA LYS A 82 5.87 -1.65 8.80
C LYS A 82 5.64 -2.27 7.42
N GLY A 83 4.51 -2.95 7.26
CA GLY A 83 4.17 -3.67 6.04
C GLY A 83 4.58 -5.14 6.01
N ASP A 84 5.43 -5.60 6.94
CA ASP A 84 5.73 -7.03 7.06
C ASP A 84 4.46 -7.80 7.46
N GLN A 85 4.20 -8.92 6.78
CA GLN A 85 3.13 -9.85 7.14
C GLN A 85 3.62 -10.82 8.21
N ILE A 86 2.85 -10.98 9.29
CA ILE A 86 3.09 -12.00 10.30
C ILE A 86 2.50 -13.32 9.81
N LEU A 87 3.38 -14.25 9.44
CA LEU A 87 3.00 -15.56 8.94
C LEU A 87 2.89 -16.58 10.07
N ALA A 88 3.75 -16.49 11.09
CA ALA A 88 3.66 -17.35 12.26
C ALA A 88 4.30 -16.71 13.51
N VAL A 89 3.84 -17.12 14.69
CA VAL A 89 4.42 -16.77 16.00
C VAL A 89 4.56 -18.04 16.82
N ASN A 90 5.77 -18.34 17.31
CA ASN A 90 6.10 -19.55 18.08
C ASN A 90 5.64 -20.85 17.38
N GLY A 91 5.73 -20.89 16.05
CA GLY A 91 5.28 -22.02 15.22
C GLY A 91 3.76 -22.07 14.98
N GLN A 92 2.97 -21.19 15.60
CA GLN A 92 1.54 -21.06 15.31
C GLN A 92 1.33 -20.23 14.05
N ASP A 93 0.66 -20.81 13.04
CA ASP A 93 0.32 -20.16 11.78
C ASP A 93 -0.70 -19.03 12.00
N LEU A 94 -0.43 -17.87 11.40
CA LEU A 94 -1.26 -16.66 11.44
C LEU A 94 -1.61 -16.11 10.04
N LYS A 95 -1.27 -16.82 8.96
CA LYS A 95 -1.50 -16.38 7.57
C LYS A 95 -2.93 -15.95 7.30
N ASN A 96 -3.90 -16.69 7.85
CA ASN A 96 -5.32 -16.47 7.67
C ASN A 96 -6.05 -16.01 8.93
N SER A 97 -5.31 -15.63 9.97
CA SER A 97 -5.89 -15.23 11.26
C SER A 97 -6.54 -13.85 11.19
N THR A 98 -7.52 -13.65 12.07
CA THR A 98 -8.10 -12.34 12.36
C THR A 98 -7.18 -11.50 13.23
N GLN A 99 -7.42 -10.18 13.28
CA GLN A 99 -6.61 -9.29 14.11
C GLN A 99 -6.73 -9.63 15.59
N GLU A 100 -7.92 -10.05 16.02
CA GLU A 100 -8.22 -10.46 17.38
C GLU A 100 -7.45 -11.73 17.77
N GLU A 101 -7.44 -12.74 16.89
CA GLU A 101 -6.69 -13.99 17.10
C GLU A 101 -5.18 -13.74 17.20
N ALA A 102 -4.62 -13.00 16.25
CA ALA A 102 -3.18 -12.69 16.27
C ALA A 102 -2.80 -11.80 17.47
N ALA A 103 -3.66 -10.86 17.86
CA ALA A 103 -3.45 -10.07 19.07
C ALA A 103 -3.46 -10.96 20.32
N ALA A 104 -4.32 -11.97 20.39
CA ALA A 104 -4.33 -12.93 21.49
C ALA A 104 -3.01 -13.73 21.55
N VAL A 105 -2.53 -14.26 20.43
CA VAL A 105 -1.27 -15.03 20.34
C VAL A 105 -0.06 -14.17 20.76
N LEU A 106 0.03 -12.93 20.28
CA LEU A 106 1.13 -12.02 20.65
C LEU A 106 1.06 -11.59 22.12
N LYS A 107 -0.14 -11.49 22.70
CA LYS A 107 -0.35 -11.18 24.12
C LYS A 107 0.09 -12.34 25.01
N THR A 108 -0.26 -13.57 24.66
CA THR A 108 0.06 -14.78 25.45
C THR A 108 1.52 -15.22 25.31
N ALA A 109 2.19 -14.87 24.21
CA ALA A 109 3.62 -15.10 24.05
C ALA A 109 4.42 -14.44 25.19
N ALA A 110 5.44 -15.13 25.70
CA ALA A 110 6.28 -14.69 26.80
C ALA A 110 7.73 -15.16 26.61
N GLY A 111 8.69 -14.42 27.17
CA GLY A 111 10.11 -14.76 27.03
C GLY A 111 10.57 -14.68 25.58
N LYS A 112 11.17 -15.76 25.08
CA LYS A 112 11.64 -15.86 23.69
C LYS A 112 10.45 -16.07 22.75
N VAL A 113 10.29 -15.17 21.78
CA VAL A 113 9.22 -15.20 20.77
C VAL A 113 9.85 -15.31 19.39
N THR A 114 9.62 -16.44 18.71
CA THR A 114 10.05 -16.64 17.32
C THR A 114 8.93 -16.19 16.39
N MET A 115 9.24 -15.36 15.39
CA MET A 115 8.27 -14.88 14.41
C MET A 115 8.76 -15.17 13.00
N LYS A 116 7.85 -15.69 12.17
CA LYS A 116 8.05 -15.82 10.73
C LYS A 116 7.31 -14.70 10.03
N LEU A 117 8.03 -13.93 9.22
CA LEU A 117 7.54 -12.74 8.55
C LEU A 117 7.69 -12.88 7.03
N GLY A 118 6.75 -12.32 6.29
CA GLY A 118 6.83 -12.17 4.84
C GLY A 118 6.87 -10.70 4.46
N ARG A 119 7.89 -10.29 3.73
CA ARG A 119 8.00 -8.96 3.12
C ARG A 119 7.85 -9.10 1.63
N LEU A 120 6.99 -8.31 0.99
CA LEU A 120 6.86 -8.37 -0.47
C LEU A 120 8.20 -7.99 -1.13
N LYS A 121 8.69 -8.84 -2.03
CA LYS A 121 9.85 -8.55 -2.88
C LYS A 121 9.50 -7.33 -3.72
N ALA A 122 10.27 -6.26 -3.58
CA ALA A 122 10.23 -5.18 -4.54
C ALA A 122 10.59 -5.77 -5.91
N SER A 123 9.74 -5.56 -6.93
CA SER A 123 10.08 -5.90 -8.30
C SER A 123 11.39 -5.21 -8.64
N GLU A 124 12.47 -5.98 -8.84
CA GLU A 124 13.78 -5.47 -9.21
C GLU A 124 13.70 -4.80 -10.59
N SER A 125 13.61 -3.47 -10.59
CA SER A 125 14.00 -2.66 -11.73
C SER A 125 14.69 -1.38 -11.25
N GLY A 126 16.03 -1.44 -11.20
CA GLY A 126 16.95 -0.33 -11.45
C GLY A 126 17.11 0.69 -10.32
N GLY A 127 18.27 0.64 -9.64
CA GLY A 127 18.58 1.44 -8.46
C GLY A 127 18.42 2.96 -8.58
N MET A 128 17.85 3.54 -7.52
CA MET A 128 18.31 4.76 -6.87
C MET A 128 17.91 4.69 -5.37
N GLU A 129 18.80 5.16 -4.51
CA GLU A 129 18.87 5.15 -3.03
C GLU A 129 17.60 5.59 -2.23
N PRO A 130 17.56 5.36 -0.89
CA PRO A 130 16.42 4.80 -0.15
C PRO A 130 15.40 5.84 0.33
N ALA A 131 14.15 5.73 -0.13
CA ALA A 131 13.02 6.44 0.44
C ALA A 131 11.69 5.69 0.16
N GLU A 132 11.60 4.39 0.46
CA GLU A 132 10.36 3.61 0.23
C GLU A 132 9.93 2.80 1.48
N ALA A 133 9.68 3.51 2.58
CA ALA A 133 9.00 2.93 3.75
C ALA A 133 7.56 3.46 3.96
N GLU A 134 7.05 4.33 3.08
CA GLU A 134 5.72 4.90 3.18
C GLU A 134 5.09 4.88 1.80
N GLY A 135 3.86 4.39 1.66
CA GLY A 135 3.18 4.01 0.40
C GLY A 135 2.95 5.15 -0.58
N TRP A 136 4.03 5.75 -1.05
CA TRP A 136 4.11 6.86 -1.97
C TRP A 136 4.75 6.36 -3.25
N ARG A 137 4.25 6.80 -4.39
CA ARG A 137 4.76 6.44 -5.71
C ARG A 137 5.01 7.69 -6.55
N THR A 138 5.90 7.56 -7.53
CA THR A 138 6.21 8.66 -8.45
C THR A 138 5.39 8.53 -9.72
N VAL A 139 4.81 9.64 -10.16
CA VAL A 139 4.11 9.80 -11.44
C VAL A 139 4.83 10.85 -12.25
N VAL A 140 5.32 10.47 -13.44
CA VAL A 140 6.02 11.36 -14.36
C VAL A 140 5.07 11.75 -15.49
N LEU A 141 4.85 13.04 -15.68
CA LEU A 141 3.95 13.59 -16.71
C LEU A 141 4.71 14.59 -17.57
N GLU A 142 4.57 14.48 -18.89
CA GLU A 142 4.98 15.56 -19.79
C GLU A 142 3.90 16.65 -19.83
N ARG A 143 4.26 17.90 -19.53
CA ARG A 143 3.29 19.00 -19.58
C ARG A 143 2.79 19.20 -21.02
N GLY A 144 1.49 18.99 -21.21
CA GLY A 144 0.80 19.26 -22.48
C GLY A 144 0.47 20.75 -22.66
N PRO A 145 -0.08 21.13 -23.83
CA PRO A 145 -0.50 22.50 -24.12
C PRO A 145 -1.57 23.01 -23.13
N ASP A 146 -2.46 22.13 -22.69
CA ASP A 146 -3.51 22.42 -21.71
C ASP A 146 -3.08 22.14 -20.25
N GLY A 147 -1.77 21.91 -20.02
CA GLY A 147 -1.21 21.59 -18.72
C GLY A 147 -1.14 20.09 -18.43
N LEU A 148 -1.27 19.72 -17.15
CA LEU A 148 -1.04 18.35 -16.67
C LEU A 148 -2.27 17.44 -16.76
N GLY A 149 -3.46 17.98 -17.05
CA GLY A 149 -4.65 17.16 -17.27
C GLY A 149 -5.37 16.69 -16.00
N PHE A 150 -5.21 17.37 -14.87
CA PHE A 150 -5.97 17.10 -13.64
C PHE A 150 -6.31 18.39 -12.86
N SER A 151 -7.22 18.28 -11.90
CA SER A 151 -7.55 19.34 -10.95
C SER A 151 -7.29 18.89 -9.51
N ILE A 152 -7.04 19.84 -8.62
CA ILE A 152 -6.75 19.58 -7.21
C ILE A 152 -7.78 20.22 -6.27
N VAL A 153 -7.87 19.69 -5.06
CA VAL A 153 -8.59 20.25 -3.91
C VAL A 153 -7.71 20.20 -2.66
N GLY A 154 -8.15 20.85 -1.58
CA GLY A 154 -7.44 20.91 -0.31
C GLY A 154 -6.46 22.08 -0.24
N GLY A 155 -5.54 21.99 0.72
CA GLY A 155 -4.59 23.03 1.11
C GLY A 155 -4.83 23.51 2.55
N HIS A 156 -3.80 24.12 3.13
CA HIS A 156 -3.89 24.82 4.40
C HIS A 156 -4.92 25.96 4.28
N GLN A 157 -5.76 26.12 5.30
CA GLN A 157 -6.86 27.07 5.35
C GLN A 157 -7.90 26.90 4.23
N SER A 158 -8.11 25.66 3.76
CA SER A 158 -9.22 25.40 2.84
C SER A 158 -10.57 25.63 3.56
N PRO A 159 -11.68 25.87 2.82
CA PRO A 159 -13.01 26.00 3.41
C PRO A 159 -13.47 24.82 4.28
N TYR A 160 -12.79 23.67 4.17
CA TYR A 160 -13.07 22.44 4.90
C TYR A 160 -12.02 22.14 5.98
N GLY A 161 -11.19 23.12 6.33
CA GLY A 161 -10.06 22.98 7.24
C GLY A 161 -8.75 22.65 6.53
N ASP A 162 -7.73 22.32 7.32
CA ASP A 162 -6.41 21.98 6.81
C ASP A 162 -6.42 20.59 6.20
N LEU A 163 -6.42 20.55 4.87
CA LEU A 163 -6.42 19.31 4.10
C LEU A 163 -5.14 19.21 3.26
N PRO A 164 -4.58 18.01 3.09
CA PRO A 164 -3.59 17.78 2.06
C PRO A 164 -4.08 18.14 0.66
N ILE A 165 -3.15 18.24 -0.29
CA ILE A 165 -3.49 18.48 -1.70
C ILE A 165 -3.89 17.15 -2.34
N TYR A 166 -5.13 17.05 -2.81
CA TYR A 166 -5.66 15.84 -3.46
C TYR A 166 -6.06 16.09 -4.90
N VAL A 167 -5.94 15.06 -5.73
CA VAL A 167 -6.47 15.06 -7.09
C VAL A 167 -7.99 14.94 -7.05
N LYS A 168 -8.69 15.99 -7.48
CA LYS A 168 -10.16 16.01 -7.58
C LYS A 168 -10.65 15.35 -8.86
N THR A 169 -9.99 15.58 -9.98
CA THR A 169 -10.44 15.06 -11.28
C THR A 169 -9.26 14.86 -12.19
N VAL A 170 -9.21 13.73 -12.87
CA VAL A 170 -8.28 13.46 -13.98
C VAL A 170 -9.09 13.58 -15.26
N PHE A 171 -8.67 14.47 -16.16
CA PHE A 171 -9.38 14.73 -17.41
C PHE A 171 -9.01 13.66 -18.44
N ALA A 172 -10.01 13.03 -19.06
CA ALA A 172 -9.82 11.88 -19.96
C ALA A 172 -8.89 12.17 -21.16
N ALA A 173 -8.87 13.41 -21.65
CA ALA A 173 -7.99 13.84 -22.74
C ALA A 173 -6.65 14.45 -22.26
N GLY A 174 -6.43 14.51 -20.95
CA GLY A 174 -5.26 15.12 -20.34
C GLY A 174 -4.12 14.11 -20.11
N VAL A 175 -2.89 14.62 -20.03
CA VAL A 175 -1.68 13.77 -19.89
C VAL A 175 -1.74 12.87 -18.64
N ALA A 176 -2.32 13.36 -17.54
CA ALA A 176 -2.52 12.58 -16.32
C ALA A 176 -3.36 11.31 -16.50
N ALA A 177 -4.28 11.23 -17.48
CA ALA A 177 -5.11 10.04 -17.68
C ALA A 177 -4.31 8.80 -18.08
N GLY A 178 -3.22 8.99 -18.84
CA GLY A 178 -2.29 7.91 -19.20
C GLY A 178 -1.12 7.72 -18.22
N GLY A 179 -0.86 8.72 -17.37
CA GLY A 179 0.28 8.73 -16.45
C GLY A 179 0.07 8.01 -15.12
N GLY A 180 -1.08 7.34 -14.94
CA GLY A 180 -1.34 6.55 -13.74
C GLY A 180 -1.75 7.35 -12.51
N LEU A 181 -2.04 8.65 -12.65
CA LEU A 181 -2.67 9.49 -11.64
C LEU A 181 -4.18 9.20 -11.57
N ARG A 182 -4.76 9.17 -10.37
CA ARG A 182 -6.18 8.86 -10.14
C ARG A 182 -6.86 9.90 -9.25
N HIS A 183 -8.18 9.96 -9.35
CA HIS A 183 -8.99 10.69 -8.38
C HIS A 183 -8.70 10.18 -6.96
N GLY A 184 -8.53 11.10 -6.02
CA GLY A 184 -8.24 10.79 -4.62
C GLY A 184 -6.76 10.66 -4.29
N ASP A 185 -5.86 10.57 -5.27
CA ASP A 185 -4.41 10.56 -5.01
C ASP A 185 -4.01 11.86 -4.29
N GLN A 186 -3.27 11.73 -3.19
CA GLN A 186 -2.65 12.85 -2.48
C GLN A 186 -1.34 13.23 -3.16
N ILE A 187 -1.13 14.51 -3.46
CA ILE A 187 0.12 15.03 -4.01
C ILE A 187 0.99 15.51 -2.85
N LEU A 188 2.15 14.86 -2.69
CA LEU A 188 3.11 15.12 -1.63
C LEU A 188 4.22 16.06 -2.09
N ALA A 189 4.67 15.91 -3.34
CA ALA A 189 5.69 16.77 -3.93
C ALA A 189 5.52 16.94 -5.45
N VAL A 190 6.04 18.04 -5.98
CA VAL A 190 6.13 18.36 -7.41
C VAL A 190 7.57 18.76 -7.71
N ASP A 191 8.26 18.02 -8.58
CA ASP A 191 9.68 18.21 -8.91
C ASP A 191 10.58 18.28 -7.66
N GLY A 192 10.26 17.46 -6.65
CA GLY A 192 10.94 17.43 -5.35
C GLY A 192 10.53 18.56 -4.38
N LEU A 193 9.70 19.52 -4.80
CA LEU A 193 9.16 20.54 -3.90
C LEU A 193 7.98 19.99 -3.10
N SER A 194 8.10 19.99 -1.78
CA SER A 194 7.03 19.54 -0.88
C SER A 194 5.77 20.39 -1.02
N MET A 195 4.62 19.71 -1.02
CA MET A 195 3.28 20.30 -1.07
C MET A 195 2.62 20.40 0.32
N GLN A 196 3.30 19.93 1.37
CA GLN A 196 2.77 19.90 2.73
C GLN A 196 2.64 21.31 3.31
N GLY A 197 1.48 21.60 3.91
CA GLY A 197 1.20 22.90 4.54
C GLY A 197 0.97 24.05 3.56
N LEU A 198 1.02 23.81 2.25
CA LEU A 198 0.72 24.84 1.25
C LEU A 198 -0.78 25.16 1.24
N THR A 199 -1.11 26.44 1.04
CA THR A 199 -2.47 26.84 0.70
C THR A 199 -2.84 26.32 -0.70
N HIS A 200 -4.14 26.29 -1.00
CA HIS A 200 -4.61 25.90 -2.33
C HIS A 200 -3.94 26.73 -3.45
N GLN A 201 -3.84 28.05 -3.26
CA GLN A 201 -3.25 28.95 -4.25
C GLN A 201 -1.74 28.71 -4.43
N GLN A 202 -1.02 28.42 -3.35
CA GLN A 202 0.41 28.08 -3.41
C GLN A 202 0.63 26.76 -4.15
N ALA A 203 -0.16 25.73 -3.86
CA ALA A 203 -0.10 24.45 -4.56
C ALA A 203 -0.38 24.60 -6.07
N VAL A 204 -1.37 25.42 -6.44
CA VAL A 204 -1.64 25.77 -7.85
C VAL A 204 -0.46 26.49 -8.50
N ALA A 205 0.18 27.42 -7.78
CA ALA A 205 1.35 28.14 -8.29
C ALA A 205 2.53 27.21 -8.56
N VAL A 206 2.80 26.25 -7.67
CA VAL A 206 3.85 25.23 -7.86
C VAL A 206 3.57 24.41 -9.13
N LEU A 207 2.36 23.86 -9.28
CA LEU A 207 1.97 23.07 -10.45
C LEU A 207 2.01 23.89 -11.75
N LYS A 208 1.68 25.18 -11.71
CA LYS A 208 1.76 26.08 -12.87
C LYS A 208 3.19 26.44 -13.27
N ARG A 209 4.11 26.49 -12.30
CA ARG A 209 5.52 26.82 -12.55
C ARG A 209 6.29 25.66 -13.17
N ALA A 210 5.88 24.42 -12.90
CA ALA A 210 6.50 23.23 -13.49
C ALA A 210 6.37 23.24 -15.02
N GLN A 211 7.46 22.95 -15.74
CA GLN A 211 7.55 22.97 -17.20
C GLN A 211 8.19 21.67 -17.71
N GLY A 212 7.88 21.29 -18.95
CA GLY A 212 8.39 20.05 -19.55
C GLY A 212 7.95 18.81 -18.77
N THR A 213 8.90 17.93 -18.46
CA THR A 213 8.71 16.75 -17.63
C THR A 213 8.47 17.14 -16.17
N VAL A 214 7.32 16.78 -15.62
CA VAL A 214 6.92 17.05 -14.23
C VAL A 214 6.86 15.74 -13.46
N THR A 215 7.55 15.69 -12.32
CA THR A 215 7.60 14.53 -11.43
C THR A 215 6.74 14.78 -10.20
N LEU A 216 5.69 13.97 -10.02
CA LEU A 216 4.79 14.04 -8.88
C LEU A 216 5.09 12.89 -7.91
N THR A 217 5.33 13.19 -6.64
CA THR A 217 5.30 12.18 -5.57
C THR A 217 3.90 12.14 -5.01
N ILE A 218 3.24 10.99 -5.06
CA ILE A 218 1.84 10.83 -4.67
C ILE A 218 1.62 9.68 -3.70
N GLN A 219 0.54 9.75 -2.93
CA GLN A 219 0.02 8.63 -2.12
C GLN A 219 -1.39 8.27 -2.62
N SER A 220 -1.62 7.00 -2.93
CA SER A 220 -2.90 6.48 -3.46
C SER A 220 -3.82 5.92 -2.39
#